data_AF-A0A9X0G1G5-F1
#
_entry.id   AF-A0A9X0G1G5-F1
#
_cell.length_a   1.000
_cell.length_b   1.000
_cell.length_c   1.000
_cell.angle_alpha   90.00
_cell.angle_beta   90.00
_cell.angle_gamma   90.00
#
_symmetry.space_group_name_H-M   'P 1'
#
loop_
_entity.id
_entity.type
_entity.pdbx_description
1 polymer ?
#
loop_
_entity_poly.entity_id
_entity_poly.type
_entity_poly.pdbx_seq_one_letter_code
_entity_poly.pdbx_strand_id
1 'polypeptide(L)'
;MNQKKHINKKTVNWLLSISVLLVIGTAFMRGVYVPHAGSDYRGFPIDWLVLHSNYGVEFLFFGFILDVIIFYFLLKVLLRVYKRIMTKSAE
;
A
#
# COMPACT_ATOMS: atom_id res chain seq x y z
N MET A 1 12.48 -31.35 -4.26
CA MET A 1 12.78 -29.93 -4.59
C MET A 1 11.52 -29.04 -4.80
N ASN A 2 10.34 -29.39 -4.24
CA ASN A 2 9.07 -28.64 -4.48
C ASN A 2 8.53 -27.83 -3.29
N GLN A 3 9.01 -28.10 -2.06
CA GLN A 3 8.50 -27.45 -0.84
C GLN A 3 8.94 -25.97 -0.71
N LYS A 4 10.19 -25.62 -1.07
CA LYS A 4 10.71 -24.23 -0.98
C LYS A 4 9.99 -23.24 -1.91
N LYS A 5 9.48 -23.70 -3.07
CA LYS A 5 8.87 -22.81 -4.09
C LYS A 5 7.44 -22.41 -3.71
N HIS A 6 6.69 -23.31 -3.07
CA HIS A 6 5.31 -23.05 -2.62
C HIS A 6 5.24 -22.03 -1.48
N ILE A 7 6.17 -22.10 -0.52
CA ILE A 7 6.24 -21.15 0.59
C ILE A 7 6.47 -19.73 0.05
N ASN A 8 7.39 -19.59 -0.92
CA ASN A 8 7.73 -18.29 -1.49
C ASN A 8 6.55 -17.64 -2.25
N LYS A 9 5.79 -18.42 -3.04
CA LYS A 9 4.56 -17.91 -3.71
C LYS A 9 3.49 -17.49 -2.70
N LYS A 10 3.26 -18.29 -1.65
CA LYS A 10 2.26 -17.96 -0.62
C LYS A 10 2.62 -16.68 0.12
N THR A 11 3.89 -16.48 0.46
CA THR A 11 4.39 -15.25 1.10
C THR A 11 4.29 -14.03 0.18
N VAL A 12 4.64 -14.16 -1.11
CA VAL A 12 4.52 -13.06 -2.08
C VAL A 12 3.06 -12.62 -2.26
N ASN A 13 2.14 -13.58 -2.39
CA ASN A 13 0.71 -13.29 -2.51
C ASN A 13 0.17 -12.59 -1.26
N TRP A 14 0.58 -13.05 -0.06
CA TRP A 14 0.21 -12.41 1.20
C TRP A 14 0.70 -10.96 1.30
N LEU A 15 1.95 -10.71 0.89
CA LEU A 15 2.54 -9.38 0.95
C LEU A 15 1.84 -8.42 0.00
N LEU A 16 1.49 -8.89 -1.20
CA LEU A 16 0.68 -8.11 -2.15
C LEU A 16 -0.70 -7.79 -1.57
N SER A 17 -1.40 -8.77 -0.98
CA SER A 17 -2.71 -8.55 -0.36
C SER A 17 -2.64 -7.53 0.78
N ILE A 18 -1.63 -7.60 1.66
CA ILE A 18 -1.43 -6.59 2.71
C ILE A 18 -1.17 -5.21 2.09
N SER A 19 -0.38 -5.14 1.01
CA SER A 19 -0.11 -3.87 0.33
C SER A 19 -1.39 -3.22 -0.19
N VAL A 20 -2.26 -4.00 -0.84
CA VAL A 20 -3.56 -3.52 -1.32
C VAL A 20 -4.43 -3.03 -0.17
N LEU A 21 -4.50 -3.77 0.94
CA LEU A 21 -5.26 -3.35 2.13
C LEU A 21 -4.74 -2.06 2.74
N LEU A 22 -3.41 -1.88 2.79
CA LEU A 22 -2.81 -0.64 3.29
C LEU A 22 -3.16 0.56 2.39
N VAL A 23 -3.05 0.41 1.07
CA VAL A 23 -3.42 1.47 0.11
C VAL A 23 -4.88 1.86 0.28
N ILE A 24 -5.79 0.88 0.37
CA ILE A 24 -7.20 1.15 0.66
C ILE A 24 -7.34 1.91 1.98
N GLY A 25 -6.66 1.45 3.03
CA GLY A 25 -6.65 2.09 4.35
C GLY A 25 -6.20 3.55 4.31
N THR A 26 -5.23 3.91 3.47
CA THR A 26 -4.75 5.29 3.37
C THR A 26 -5.83 6.27 2.92
N ALA A 27 -6.76 5.85 2.05
CA ALA A 27 -7.88 6.69 1.62
C ALA A 27 -8.92 6.94 2.74
N PHE A 28 -8.89 6.16 3.82
CA PHE A 28 -9.73 6.35 5.01
C PHE A 28 -9.02 7.07 6.16
N MET A 29 -7.69 7.18 6.11
CA MET A 29 -6.94 7.94 7.11
C MET A 29 -7.22 9.43 6.89
N ARG A 30 -7.76 10.10 7.92
CA ARG A 30 -7.95 11.57 7.93
C ARG A 30 -6.56 12.25 7.92
N GLY A 31 -6.00 12.47 6.73
CA GLY A 31 -4.73 13.17 6.51
C GLY A 31 -4.93 14.41 5.63
N VAL A 32 -4.20 15.49 5.98
CA VAL A 32 -4.14 16.85 5.40
C VAL A 32 -5.00 17.06 4.14
N TYR A 33 -6.29 17.32 4.37
CA TYR A 33 -7.20 17.73 3.32
C TYR A 33 -6.75 19.11 2.82
N VAL A 34 -6.28 19.18 1.57
CA VAL A 34 -6.19 20.46 0.86
C VAL A 34 -7.40 20.49 -0.08
N PRO A 35 -8.53 21.08 0.36
CA PRO A 35 -9.72 21.17 -0.47
C PRO A 35 -9.39 21.95 -1.74
N HIS A 36 -9.30 21.25 -2.87
CA HIS A 36 -9.15 21.87 -4.18
C HIS A 36 -10.55 21.98 -4.78
N ALA A 37 -11.07 23.21 -4.83
CA ALA A 37 -12.21 23.62 -5.66
C ALA A 37 -13.40 22.63 -5.71
N GLY A 38 -13.85 22.10 -4.56
CA GLY A 38 -15.04 21.25 -4.48
C GLY A 38 -14.82 19.76 -4.76
N SER A 39 -13.56 19.32 -4.83
CA SER A 39 -13.16 17.90 -4.89
C SER A 39 -12.19 17.55 -3.74
N ASP A 40 -12.48 16.44 -3.07
CA ASP A 40 -11.69 15.83 -2.01
C ASP A 40 -10.83 14.71 -2.60
N TYR A 41 -9.55 14.99 -2.79
CA TYR A 41 -8.56 13.99 -3.18
C TYR A 41 -8.15 13.16 -1.96
N ARG A 42 -8.11 11.84 -2.13
CA ARG A 42 -7.76 10.87 -1.10
C ARG A 42 -6.82 9.79 -1.66
N GLY A 43 -6.02 9.26 -0.75
CA GLY A 43 -4.96 8.32 -1.06
C GLY A 43 -3.64 8.84 -0.51
N PHE A 44 -2.70 7.93 -0.29
CA PHE A 44 -1.35 8.31 0.07
C PHE A 44 -0.42 7.17 -0.34
N PRO A 45 0.74 7.46 -0.92
CA PRO A 45 1.30 8.79 -1.21
C PRO A 45 0.74 9.50 -2.44
N ILE A 46 0.07 8.79 -3.35
CA ILE A 46 -0.52 9.39 -4.56
C ILE A 46 -2.04 9.37 -4.42
N ASP A 47 -2.68 10.51 -4.64
CA ASP A 47 -4.13 10.57 -4.64
C ASP A 47 -4.70 9.68 -5.75
N TRP A 48 -5.51 8.70 -5.35
CA TRP A 48 -6.09 7.73 -6.27
C TRP A 48 -7.63 7.67 -6.20
N LEU A 49 -8.22 8.27 -5.18
CA LEU A 49 -9.65 8.34 -4.96
C LEU A 49 -10.07 9.80 -4.88
N VAL A 50 -10.86 10.25 -5.84
CA VAL A 50 -11.40 11.62 -5.86
C VAL A 50 -12.87 11.57 -5.50
N LEU A 51 -13.27 12.36 -4.51
CA LEU A 51 -14.67 12.53 -4.12
C LEU A 51 -15.12 13.91 -4.57
N HIS A 52 -16.10 13.94 -5.45
CA HIS A 52 -16.70 15.17 -5.95
C HIS A 52 -17.83 15.63 -5.02
N SER A 53 -18.02 16.95 -4.89
CA SER A 53 -19.07 17.54 -4.07
C SER A 53 -20.50 17.09 -4.41
N ASN A 54 -20.73 16.60 -5.63
CA ASN A 54 -22.00 16.05 -6.11
C ASN A 54 -22.19 14.55 -5.82
N TYR A 55 -21.50 13.99 -4.82
CA TYR A 55 -21.44 12.55 -4.52
C TYR A 55 -20.80 11.68 -5.62
N GLY A 56 -20.15 12.30 -6.61
CA GLY A 56 -19.38 11.59 -7.62
C GLY A 56 -18.11 10.97 -7.03
N VAL A 57 -17.77 9.76 -7.48
CA VAL A 57 -16.51 9.10 -7.15
C VAL A 57 -15.73 8.88 -8.43
N GLU A 58 -14.49 9.34 -8.46
CA GLU A 58 -13.56 9.09 -9.55
C GLU A 58 -12.36 8.29 -9.03
N PHE A 59 -12.07 7.20 -9.73
CA PHE A 59 -11.01 6.27 -9.37
C PHE A 59 -9.85 6.41 -10.35
N LEU A 60 -8.74 6.94 -9.87
CA LEU A 60 -7.51 7.10 -10.64
C LEU A 60 -6.70 5.79 -10.55
N PHE A 61 -7.00 4.87 -11.48
CA PHE A 61 -6.42 3.53 -11.52
C PHE A 61 -4.88 3.55 -11.47
N PHE A 62 -4.23 4.48 -12.18
CA PHE A 62 -2.77 4.58 -12.19
C PHE A 62 -2.19 5.00 -10.84
N GLY A 63 -2.83 5.95 -10.15
CA GLY A 63 -2.42 6.34 -8.80
C GLY A 63 -2.50 5.16 -7.83
N PHE A 64 -3.60 4.40 -7.90
CA PHE A 64 -3.80 3.23 -7.05
C PHE A 64 -2.73 2.15 -7.28
N ILE A 65 -2.43 1.84 -8.54
CA ILE A 65 -1.40 0.84 -8.86
C ILE A 65 -0.02 1.29 -8.40
N LEU A 66 0.32 2.57 -8.56
CA LEU A 66 1.59 3.11 -8.08
C LEU A 66 1.71 3.00 -6.57
N ASP A 67 0.66 3.35 -5.83
CA ASP A 67 0.63 3.20 -4.37
C ASP A 67 0.79 1.74 -3.94
N VAL A 68 0.12 0.79 -4.61
CA VAL A 68 0.27 -0.65 -4.30
C VAL A 68 1.72 -1.10 -4.51
N ILE A 69 2.37 -0.64 -5.58
CA ILE A 69 3.77 -0.93 -5.85
C ILE A 69 4.65 -0.35 -4.74
N ILE A 70 4.45 0.92 -4.36
CA ILE A 70 5.22 1.59 -3.30
C ILE A 70 5.10 0.84 -1.98
N PHE A 71 3.88 0.54 -1.53
CA PHE A 71 3.65 -0.20 -0.28
C PHE A 71 4.26 -1.61 -0.33
N TYR A 72 4.15 -2.30 -1.47
CA TYR A 72 4.78 -3.60 -1.64
C TYR A 72 6.30 -3.55 -1.48
N PHE A 73 6.95 -2.57 -2.10
CA PHE A 73 8.39 -2.37 -1.97
C PHE A 73 8.78 -1.98 -0.53
N LEU A 74 8.04 -1.08 0.11
CA LEU A 74 8.27 -0.66 1.49
C LEU A 74 8.19 -1.85 2.45
N LEU A 75 7.12 -2.64 2.38
CA LEU A 75 6.96 -3.85 3.21
C LEU A 75 8.10 -4.85 2.98
N LYS A 76 8.51 -5.04 1.72
CA LYS A 76 9.62 -5.94 1.37
C LYS A 76 10.95 -5.47 1.96
N VAL A 77 11.22 -4.17 1.95
CA VAL A 77 12.41 -3.59 2.59
C VAL A 77 12.31 -3.72 4.11
N LEU A 78 11.16 -3.41 4.70
CA LEU A 78 10.93 -3.49 6.14
C LEU A 78 11.14 -4.90 6.66
N LEU A 79 10.62 -5.92 5.98
CA LEU A 79 10.85 -7.32 6.33
C LEU A 79 12.34 -7.72 6.25
N ARG A 80 13.07 -7.20 5.26
CA ARG A 80 14.52 -7.46 5.13
C ARG A 80 15.29 -6.82 6.28
N VAL A 81 14.95 -5.59 6.65
CA VAL A 81 15.55 -4.87 7.77
C VAL A 81 15.23 -5.58 9.08
N TYR A 82 13.96 -5.90 9.33
CA TYR A 82 13.51 -6.64 10.51
C TYR A 82 14.27 -7.96 10.68
N LYS A 83 14.38 -8.76 9.61
CA LYS A 83 15.14 -10.01 9.64
C LYS A 83 16.60 -9.76 10.01
N ARG A 84 17.24 -8.75 9.43
CA ARG A 84 18.64 -8.40 9.72
C ARG A 84 18.84 -7.99 11.18
N ILE A 85 17.93 -7.19 11.74
CA ILE A 85 17.99 -6.76 13.15
C ILE A 85 17.83 -7.97 14.07
N MET A 86 16.82 -8.81 13.83
CA MET A 86 16.57 -9.98 14.67
C MET A 86 17.74 -10.98 14.65
N THR A 87 18.38 -11.15 13.49
CA THR A 87 19.55 -12.05 13.38
C THR A 87 20.76 -11.49 14.12
N LYS A 88 20.97 -10.17 14.09
CA LYS A 88 22.03 -9.49 14.86
C LYS A 88 21.79 -9.47 16.37
N SER A 89 20.55 -9.54 16.81
CA SER A 89 20.19 -9.55 18.24
C SER A 89 20.33 -10.93 18.88
N ALA A 90 20.56 -11.98 18.09
CA ALA A 90 20.71 -13.36 18.54
C ALA A 90 22.19 -13.83 18.58
N GLU A 91 23.12 -12.98 18.12
CA GLU A 91 24.57 -13.11 18.33
C GLU A 91 25.00 -12.29 19.55
#